data_AF-A0A3B1E9F7-F1
#
_entry.id   AF-A0A3B1E9F7-F1
#
_cell.length_a   1.000
_cell.length_b   1.000
_cell.length_c   1.000
_cell.angle_alpha   90.00
_cell.angle_beta   90.00
_cell.angle_gamma   90.00
#
_symmetry.space_group_name_H-M   'P 1'
#
loop_
_entity.id
_entity.type
_entity.pdbx_description
1 polymer ?
#
loop_
_entity_poly.entity_id
_entity_poly.type
_entity_poly.pdbx_seq_one_letter_code
_entity_poly.pdbx_strand_id
1 'polypeptide(L)'
;MRFSRNKILFGKDFKKLQKANIIILGVGGVGKNKVAHLQSIYPKVNIIDQKINSTWINDFNMDKYDLILDAIDDIDSKVQLIQKYYKKLISTTGSAKRIDPTKIEYIDIYKTYNDPFIKKIKHKLIKEGFTKKFKVIFSKEEVQCQDMGSFIGVTATFGLTMCAIAIKKIRLL
;
A
#
# COMPACT_ATOMS: atom_id res chain seq x y z
N MET A 1 -8.94 24.65 -14.77
CA MET A 1 -9.70 23.43 -14.39
C MET A 1 -8.82 22.51 -13.55
N ARG A 2 -9.34 21.95 -12.45
CA ARG A 2 -8.64 20.98 -11.61
C ARG A 2 -8.20 19.77 -12.46
N PHE A 3 -6.93 19.36 -12.33
CA PHE A 3 -6.30 18.25 -13.08
C PHE A 3 -6.02 18.45 -14.58
N SER A 4 -6.04 19.66 -15.14
CA SER A 4 -5.74 19.90 -16.57
C SER A 4 -4.39 19.30 -17.01
N ARG A 5 -3.33 19.49 -16.23
CA ARG A 5 -1.99 18.91 -16.50
C ARG A 5 -1.99 17.37 -16.47
N ASN A 6 -2.76 16.77 -15.56
CA ASN A 6 -2.91 15.32 -15.51
C ASN A 6 -3.65 14.77 -16.73
N LYS A 7 -4.66 15.49 -17.23
CA LYS A 7 -5.36 15.11 -18.47
C LYS A 7 -4.42 15.12 -19.67
N ILE A 8 -3.51 16.10 -19.75
CA ILE A 8 -2.47 16.14 -20.79
C ILE A 8 -1.52 14.95 -20.65
N LEU A 9 -1.02 14.70 -19.42
CA LEU A 9 -0.05 13.63 -19.16
C LEU A 9 -0.62 12.22 -19.42
N PHE A 10 -1.85 11.95 -18.99
CA PHE A 10 -2.45 10.62 -19.06
C PHE A 10 -3.32 10.41 -20.31
N GLY A 11 -3.63 11.46 -21.07
CA GLY A 11 -4.39 11.39 -22.33
C GLY A 11 -5.68 10.57 -22.21
N LYS A 12 -5.82 9.55 -23.04
CA LYS A 12 -7.00 8.65 -23.06
C LYS A 12 -7.20 7.89 -21.75
N ASP A 13 -6.13 7.61 -21.01
CA ASP A 13 -6.18 6.86 -19.76
C ASP A 13 -6.73 7.70 -18.60
N PHE A 14 -6.77 9.04 -18.74
CA PHE A 14 -7.29 9.92 -17.70
C PHE A 14 -8.72 9.56 -17.29
N LYS A 15 -9.58 9.17 -18.24
CA LYS A 15 -10.94 8.72 -17.94
C LYS A 15 -10.97 7.42 -17.13
N LYS A 16 -10.01 6.50 -17.35
CA LYS A 16 -9.89 5.27 -16.54
C LYS A 16 -9.51 5.62 -15.11
N LEU A 17 -8.50 6.48 -14.93
CA LEU A 17 -8.05 6.95 -13.61
C LEU A 17 -9.17 7.63 -12.83
N GLN A 18 -10.04 8.41 -13.49
CA GLN A 18 -11.16 9.08 -12.85
C GLN A 18 -12.28 8.13 -12.40
N LYS A 19 -12.39 6.95 -13.04
CA LYS A 19 -13.43 5.96 -12.74
C LYS A 19 -12.98 4.90 -11.73
N ALA A 20 -11.67 4.72 -11.55
CA ALA A 20 -11.12 3.71 -10.67
C ALA A 20 -11.59 3.90 -9.22
N ASN A 21 -12.08 2.81 -8.63
CA ASN A 21 -12.48 2.73 -7.24
C ASN A 21 -11.40 2.00 -6.44
N ILE A 22 -10.73 2.73 -5.55
CA ILE A 22 -9.56 2.24 -4.81
C ILE A 22 -9.83 2.37 -3.31
N ILE A 23 -9.40 1.37 -2.54
CA ILE A 23 -9.35 1.45 -1.08
C ILE A 23 -7.89 1.52 -0.60
N ILE A 24 -7.64 2.38 0.38
CA ILE A 24 -6.35 2.52 1.06
C ILE A 24 -6.52 2.10 2.51
N LEU A 25 -5.67 1.17 2.95
CA LEU A 25 -5.68 0.58 4.28
C LEU A 25 -4.41 0.98 5.04
N GLY A 26 -4.52 1.20 6.35
CA GLY A 26 -3.37 1.53 7.20
C GLY A 26 -3.06 3.03 7.25
N VAL A 27 -4.08 3.88 7.33
CA VAL A 27 -3.91 5.31 7.57
C VAL A 27 -4.05 5.54 9.08
N GLY A 28 -2.97 5.29 9.83
CA GLY A 28 -2.97 5.21 11.30
C GLY A 28 -3.62 6.41 12.03
N GLY A 29 -3.73 6.37 13.36
CA GLY A 29 -4.52 7.34 14.14
C GLY A 29 -4.20 8.82 13.91
N VAL A 30 -2.90 9.17 13.76
CA VAL A 30 -2.46 10.55 13.42
C VAL A 30 -2.92 10.97 12.01
N GLY A 31 -3.12 10.01 11.12
CA GLY A 31 -3.59 10.21 9.76
C GLY A 31 -5.04 10.66 9.66
N LYS A 32 -5.88 10.47 10.68
CA LYS A 32 -7.31 10.80 10.64
C LYS A 32 -7.57 12.26 10.24
N ASN A 33 -6.84 13.20 10.84
CA ASN A 33 -6.96 14.63 10.50
C ASN A 33 -6.49 14.93 9.07
N LYS A 34 -5.45 14.23 8.60
CA LYS A 34 -4.93 14.38 7.22
C LYS A 34 -5.95 13.85 6.20
N VAL A 35 -6.59 12.72 6.48
CA VAL A 35 -7.62 12.15 5.61
C VAL A 35 -8.89 12.99 5.62
N ALA A 36 -9.29 13.53 6.78
CA ALA A 36 -10.41 14.46 6.87
C ALA A 36 -10.16 15.73 6.03
N HIS A 37 -8.96 16.30 6.09
CA HIS A 37 -8.57 17.41 5.23
C HIS A 37 -8.52 17.01 3.75
N LEU A 38 -8.04 15.80 3.44
CA LEU A 38 -8.08 15.29 2.07
C LEU A 38 -9.52 15.19 1.55
N GLN A 39 -10.46 14.71 2.36
CA GLN A 39 -11.88 14.64 2.00
C GLN A 39 -12.50 16.03 1.78
N SER A 40 -12.16 17.03 2.59
CA SER A 40 -12.69 18.39 2.39
C SER A 40 -12.25 18.98 1.05
N ILE A 41 -11.05 18.63 0.59
CA ILE A 41 -10.55 19.03 -0.72
C ILE A 41 -11.11 18.13 -1.83
N TYR A 42 -11.28 16.83 -1.61
CA TYR A 42 -11.75 15.83 -2.58
C TYR A 42 -13.01 15.12 -2.04
N PRO A 43 -14.23 15.67 -2.24
CA PRO A 43 -15.46 15.16 -1.61
C PRO A 43 -15.86 13.73 -1.97
N LYS A 44 -15.26 13.14 -3.01
CA LYS A 44 -15.47 11.73 -3.39
C LYS A 44 -14.67 10.74 -2.52
N VAL A 45 -13.77 11.22 -1.67
CA VAL A 45 -13.05 10.39 -0.71
C VAL A 45 -14.03 9.97 0.38
N ASN A 46 -14.20 8.67 0.56
CA ASN A 46 -15.01 8.11 1.63
C ASN A 46 -14.09 7.62 2.75
N ILE A 47 -14.32 8.11 3.97
CA ILE A 47 -13.54 7.73 5.15
C ILE A 47 -14.22 6.56 5.85
N ILE A 48 -13.44 5.53 6.16
CA ILE A 48 -13.89 4.37 6.95
C ILE A 48 -13.03 4.33 8.21
N ASP A 49 -13.61 4.74 9.34
CA ASP A 49 -12.94 4.76 10.64
C ASP A 49 -13.22 3.44 11.37
N GLN A 50 -12.49 2.39 10.98
CA GLN A 50 -12.61 1.04 11.55
C GLN A 50 -11.23 0.45 11.80
N LYS A 51 -11.08 -0.29 12.91
CA LYS A 51 -9.88 -1.07 13.16
C LYS A 51 -9.82 -2.23 12.18
N ILE A 52 -8.75 -2.30 11.40
CA ILE A 52 -8.50 -3.43 10.50
C ILE A 52 -8.03 -4.60 11.37
N ASN A 53 -8.81 -5.67 11.35
CA ASN A 53 -8.51 -6.94 11.99
C ASN A 53 -9.07 -8.08 11.12
N SER A 54 -8.85 -9.33 11.53
CA SER A 54 -9.26 -10.48 10.74
C SER A 54 -10.76 -10.60 10.50
N THR A 55 -11.58 -10.22 11.49
CA THR A 55 -13.04 -10.19 11.37
C THR A 55 -13.46 -9.19 10.28
N TRP A 56 -12.97 -7.96 10.36
CA TRP A 56 -13.30 -6.92 9.40
C TRP A 56 -12.84 -7.27 7.97
N ILE A 57 -11.67 -7.88 7.79
CA ILE A 57 -11.18 -8.32 6.46
C ILE A 57 -12.08 -9.42 5.86
N ASN A 58 -12.70 -10.25 6.71
CA ASN A 58 -13.62 -11.28 6.26
C ASN A 58 -14.96 -10.70 5.83
N ASP A 59 -15.52 -9.80 6.63
CA ASP A 59 -16.87 -9.27 6.45
C ASP A 59 -16.93 -8.13 5.43
N PHE A 60 -15.86 -7.35 5.32
CA PHE A 60 -15.82 -6.21 4.42
C PHE A 60 -15.59 -6.65 2.96
N ASN A 61 -16.57 -6.36 2.10
CA ASN A 61 -16.50 -6.66 0.67
C ASN A 61 -15.48 -5.74 -0.03
N MET A 62 -14.24 -6.23 -0.17
CA MET A 62 -13.18 -5.56 -0.93
C MET A 62 -13.28 -5.75 -2.44
N ASP A 63 -14.11 -6.68 -2.93
CA ASP A 63 -14.17 -7.01 -4.35
C ASP A 63 -14.77 -5.89 -5.21
N LYS A 64 -15.52 -4.98 -4.59
CA LYS A 64 -16.05 -3.77 -5.22
C LYS A 64 -14.97 -2.73 -5.58
N TYR A 65 -13.72 -2.91 -5.13
CA TYR A 65 -12.61 -2.04 -5.47
C TYR A 65 -11.75 -2.68 -6.57
N ASP A 66 -11.30 -1.84 -7.50
CA ASP A 66 -10.41 -2.23 -8.59
C ASP A 66 -9.02 -2.59 -8.05
N LEU A 67 -8.55 -1.84 -7.04
CA LEU A 67 -7.28 -2.03 -6.37
C LEU A 67 -7.40 -1.81 -4.86
N ILE A 68 -6.57 -2.53 -4.13
CA ILE A 68 -6.40 -2.41 -2.68
C ILE A 68 -4.96 -1.96 -2.42
N LEU A 69 -4.80 -0.83 -1.73
CA LEU A 69 -3.52 -0.27 -1.35
C LEU A 69 -3.30 -0.52 0.15
N ASP A 70 -2.33 -1.37 0.49
CA ASP A 70 -2.08 -1.82 1.84
C ASP A 70 -0.79 -1.22 2.43
N ALA A 71 -0.99 -0.35 3.42
CA ALA A 71 0.04 0.24 4.29
C ALA A 71 -0.17 -0.11 5.77
N ILE A 72 -0.71 -1.29 6.08
CA ILE A 72 -0.94 -1.77 7.45
C ILE A 72 0.36 -2.24 8.10
N ASP A 73 0.52 -1.98 9.39
CA ASP A 73 1.68 -2.42 10.19
C ASP A 73 1.41 -3.70 11.02
N ASP A 74 0.18 -4.20 11.03
CA ASP A 74 -0.20 -5.46 11.68
C ASP A 74 0.10 -6.68 10.79
N ILE A 75 0.84 -7.66 11.34
CA ILE A 75 1.32 -8.82 10.58
C ILE A 75 0.16 -9.73 10.17
N ASP A 76 -0.76 -10.04 11.09
CA ASP A 76 -1.82 -11.01 10.83
C ASP A 76 -2.82 -10.47 9.80
N SER A 77 -3.23 -9.21 9.95
CA SER A 77 -4.10 -8.52 8.99
C SER A 77 -3.47 -8.44 7.60
N LYS A 78 -2.17 -8.13 7.52
CA LYS A 78 -1.46 -8.05 6.24
C LYS A 78 -1.35 -9.44 5.57
N VAL A 79 -1.03 -10.49 6.32
CA VAL A 79 -0.99 -11.86 5.79
C VAL A 79 -2.35 -12.28 5.22
N GLN A 80 -3.44 -12.05 5.96
CA GLN A 80 -4.79 -12.38 5.50
C GLN A 80 -5.19 -11.60 4.24
N LEU A 81 -4.86 -10.30 4.17
CA LEU A 81 -5.09 -9.50 2.98
C LEU A 81 -4.33 -10.02 1.77
N ILE A 82 -3.06 -10.40 1.94
CA ILE A 82 -2.26 -11.00 0.87
C ILE A 82 -2.91 -12.28 0.39
N GLN A 83 -3.24 -13.21 1.29
CA GLN A 83 -3.84 -14.49 0.92
C GLN A 83 -5.14 -14.33 0.14
N LYS A 84 -6.03 -13.45 0.61
CA LYS A 84 -7.37 -13.25 0.03
C LYS A 84 -7.34 -12.42 -1.27
N TYR A 85 -6.49 -11.39 -1.34
CA TYR A 85 -6.59 -10.36 -2.38
C TYR A 85 -5.31 -10.10 -3.19
N TYR A 86 -4.27 -10.94 -3.13
CA TYR A 86 -2.97 -10.72 -3.81
C TYR A 86 -3.05 -10.27 -5.29
N LYS A 87 -4.11 -10.62 -6.03
CA LYS A 87 -4.31 -10.21 -7.43
C LYS A 87 -4.60 -8.71 -7.60
N LYS A 88 -5.38 -8.12 -6.68
CA LYS A 88 -5.78 -6.70 -6.68
C LYS A 88 -4.98 -5.86 -5.66
N LEU A 89 -4.19 -6.50 -4.81
CA LEU A 89 -3.42 -5.88 -3.74
C LEU A 89 -2.09 -5.29 -4.23
N ILE A 90 -1.77 -4.10 -3.75
CA ILE A 90 -0.44 -3.50 -3.76
C ILE A 90 -0.08 -3.23 -2.30
N SER A 91 1.01 -3.82 -1.83
CA SER A 91 1.38 -3.81 -0.41
C SER A 91 2.78 -3.25 -0.22
N THR A 92 2.99 -2.50 0.85
CA THR A 92 4.31 -2.06 1.32
C THR A 92 4.86 -2.94 2.43
N THR A 93 6.17 -2.94 2.62
CA THR A 93 6.84 -3.47 3.82
C THR A 93 7.16 -2.34 4.80
N GLY A 94 8.00 -2.61 5.81
CA GLY A 94 8.37 -1.63 6.82
C GLY A 94 9.31 -0.56 6.26
N SER A 95 8.86 0.69 6.28
CA SER A 95 9.66 1.85 5.84
C SER A 95 10.45 2.53 6.97
N ALA A 96 10.23 2.14 8.23
CA ALA A 96 10.94 2.67 9.38
C ALA A 96 12.43 2.28 9.38
N LYS A 97 13.26 3.05 10.10
CA LYS A 97 14.71 2.80 10.27
C LYS A 97 15.51 2.84 8.97
N ARG A 98 15.02 3.59 7.99
CA ARG A 98 15.59 3.78 6.65
C ARG A 98 15.85 5.27 6.43
N ILE A 99 16.90 5.60 5.68
CA ILE A 99 17.21 6.99 5.32
C ILE A 99 17.30 7.21 3.81
N ASP A 100 17.50 6.15 3.01
CA ASP A 100 17.75 6.27 1.58
C ASP A 100 16.52 5.86 0.75
N PRO A 101 15.70 6.83 0.28
CA PRO A 101 14.51 6.51 -0.52
C PRO A 101 14.86 5.96 -1.91
N THR A 102 16.09 6.10 -2.39
CA THR A 102 16.50 5.59 -3.71
C THR A 102 16.65 4.07 -3.74
N LYS A 103 16.64 3.42 -2.58
CA LYS A 103 16.72 1.96 -2.40
C LYS A 103 15.36 1.25 -2.42
N ILE A 104 14.28 1.96 -2.73
CA ILE A 104 12.93 1.39 -2.81
C ILE A 104 12.75 0.63 -4.13
N GLU A 105 12.23 -0.59 -4.05
CA GLU A 105 12.02 -1.48 -5.18
C GLU A 105 10.63 -2.16 -5.12
N TYR A 106 10.17 -2.67 -6.27
CA TYR A 106 8.92 -3.44 -6.39
C TYR A 106 9.18 -4.86 -6.90
N ILE A 107 9.43 -5.77 -5.96
CA ILE A 107 9.94 -7.12 -6.21
C ILE A 107 9.03 -8.19 -5.63
N ASP A 108 9.28 -9.44 -6.01
CA ASP A 108 8.60 -10.60 -5.43
C ASP A 108 8.84 -10.65 -3.91
N ILE A 109 7.78 -10.86 -3.14
CA ILE A 109 7.82 -10.91 -1.68
C ILE A 109 8.87 -11.91 -1.20
N TYR A 110 9.00 -13.08 -1.82
CA TYR A 110 9.96 -14.11 -1.37
C TYR A 110 11.41 -13.72 -1.63
N LYS A 111 11.67 -12.75 -2.52
CA LYS A 111 13.01 -12.24 -2.86
C LYS A 111 13.45 -11.04 -2.02
N THR A 112 12.61 -10.55 -1.11
CA THR A 112 12.97 -9.47 -0.16
C THR A 112 14.02 -9.92 0.86
N TYR A 113 14.83 -8.99 1.35
CA TYR A 113 15.91 -9.22 2.32
C TYR A 113 16.02 -8.02 3.28
N ASN A 114 16.92 -8.00 4.26
CA ASN A 114 17.20 -6.83 5.12
C ASN A 114 16.02 -6.13 5.85
N ASP A 115 14.82 -6.75 5.93
CA ASP A 115 13.63 -6.19 6.58
C ASP A 115 13.02 -7.21 7.57
N PRO A 116 13.11 -6.93 8.89
CA PRO A 116 12.56 -7.82 9.92
C PRO A 116 11.03 -7.97 9.86
N PHE A 117 10.30 -6.94 9.41
CA PHE A 117 8.84 -6.96 9.32
C PHE A 117 8.39 -7.91 8.21
N ILE A 118 8.95 -7.77 7.00
CA ILE A 118 8.62 -8.67 5.89
C ILE A 118 9.08 -10.11 6.15
N LYS A 119 10.17 -10.32 6.92
CA LYS A 119 10.62 -11.65 7.33
C LYS A 119 9.52 -12.41 8.09
N LYS A 120 8.85 -11.76 9.05
CA LYS A 120 7.75 -12.36 9.81
C LYS A 120 6.54 -12.69 8.94
N ILE A 121 6.16 -11.78 8.06
CA ILE A 121 5.06 -11.96 7.09
C ILE A 121 5.34 -13.14 6.15
N LYS A 122 6.55 -13.22 5.57
CA LYS A 122 6.95 -14.34 4.71
C LYS A 122 6.88 -15.67 5.43
N HIS A 123 7.40 -15.73 6.65
CA HIS A 123 7.39 -16.96 7.44
C HIS A 123 5.95 -17.44 7.67
N LYS A 124 5.03 -16.53 8.03
CA LYS A 124 3.62 -16.86 8.25
C LYS A 124 2.91 -17.27 6.95
N LEU A 125 3.12 -16.56 5.84
CA LEU A 125 2.58 -16.94 4.52
C LEU A 125 3.02 -18.35 4.09
N ILE A 126 4.31 -18.67 4.25
CA ILE A 126 4.85 -20.00 3.91
C ILE A 126 4.24 -21.06 4.82
N LYS A 127 4.17 -20.81 6.13
CA LYS A 127 3.57 -21.71 7.11
C LYS A 127 2.09 -22.00 6.79
N GLU A 128 1.38 -21.02 6.25
CA GLU A 128 -0.04 -21.13 5.85
C GLU A 128 -0.22 -21.59 4.39
N GLY A 129 0.85 -22.04 3.72
CA GLY A 129 0.79 -22.64 2.39
C GLY A 129 0.62 -21.63 1.23
N PHE A 130 0.75 -20.33 1.48
CA PHE A 130 0.74 -19.33 0.42
C PHE A 130 2.12 -19.27 -0.26
N THR A 131 2.18 -19.65 -1.54
CA THR A 131 3.40 -19.70 -2.38
C THR A 131 3.24 -18.94 -3.70
N LYS A 132 2.16 -18.19 -3.86
CA LYS A 132 1.81 -17.51 -5.11
C LYS A 132 2.71 -16.30 -5.33
N LYS A 133 3.05 -16.02 -6.60
CA LYS A 133 3.82 -14.83 -6.99
C LYS A 133 3.07 -13.57 -6.58
N PHE A 134 3.65 -12.83 -5.63
CA PHE A 134 3.11 -11.57 -5.14
C PHE A 134 4.26 -10.57 -5.00
N LYS A 135 4.06 -9.34 -5.49
CA LYS A 135 5.07 -8.29 -5.40
C LYS A 135 4.73 -7.28 -4.32
N VAL A 136 5.76 -6.81 -3.62
CA VAL A 136 5.68 -5.81 -2.55
C VAL A 136 6.64 -4.66 -2.80
N ILE A 137 6.31 -3.50 -2.25
CA ILE A 137 7.17 -2.32 -2.22
C ILE A 137 8.03 -2.40 -0.97
N PHE A 138 9.34 -2.43 -1.16
CA PHE A 138 10.32 -2.76 -0.13
C PHE A 138 11.59 -1.91 -0.32
N SER A 139 12.37 -1.68 0.74
CA SER A 139 13.69 -1.02 0.64
C SER A 139 14.82 -2.00 0.90
N LYS A 140 15.74 -2.13 -0.06
CA LYS A 140 16.94 -3.00 0.06
C LYS A 140 18.00 -2.49 1.04
N GLU A 141 17.81 -1.30 1.58
CA GLU A 141 18.68 -0.72 2.60
C GLU A 141 18.78 -1.66 3.83
N GLU A 142 19.84 -1.54 4.61
CA GLU A 142 19.93 -2.15 5.94
C GLU A 142 19.30 -1.24 7.00
N VAL A 143 18.90 -1.80 8.15
CA VAL A 143 18.24 -0.99 9.18
C VAL A 143 19.31 -0.08 9.80
N GLN A 144 19.03 1.22 9.88
CA GLN A 144 20.03 2.22 10.27
C GLN A 144 20.09 2.47 11.78
N CYS A 145 19.12 1.96 12.54
CA CYS A 145 19.06 2.14 13.99
C CYS A 145 18.35 0.97 14.69
N GLN A 146 18.59 0.83 16.00
CA GLN A 146 17.95 -0.17 16.83
C GLN A 146 16.54 0.26 17.25
N ASP A 147 16.37 1.53 17.63
CA ASP A 147 15.08 2.09 18.04
C ASP A 147 14.15 2.39 16.86
N MET A 148 12.89 2.69 17.16
CA MET A 148 11.91 3.08 16.15
C MET A 148 12.16 4.51 15.68
N GLY A 149 12.94 4.65 14.59
CA GLY A 149 13.12 5.90 13.84
C GLY A 149 12.31 5.92 12.54
N SER A 150 11.93 7.11 12.07
CA SER A 150 11.23 7.29 10.81
C SER A 150 11.69 8.56 10.11
N PHE A 151 11.98 8.46 8.81
CA PHE A 151 12.28 9.59 7.95
C PHE A 151 11.17 9.75 6.90
N ILE A 152 10.53 10.93 6.90
CA ILE A 152 9.42 11.23 5.99
C ILE A 152 9.80 11.08 4.51
N GLY A 153 11.07 11.33 4.15
CA GLY A 153 11.54 11.13 2.78
C GLY A 153 11.40 9.68 2.32
N VAL A 154 11.65 8.71 3.19
CA VAL A 154 11.46 7.28 2.87
C VAL A 154 9.98 6.90 2.94
N THR A 155 9.29 7.22 4.04
CA THR A 155 7.89 6.76 4.22
C THR A 155 6.94 7.36 3.18
N ALA A 156 7.14 8.63 2.81
CA ALA A 156 6.39 9.25 1.72
C ALA A 156 6.73 8.61 0.36
N THR A 157 7.99 8.24 0.11
CA THR A 157 8.39 7.61 -1.16
C THR A 157 7.80 6.20 -1.29
N PHE A 158 7.62 5.45 -0.21
CA PHE A 158 6.84 4.19 -0.23
C PHE A 158 5.41 4.43 -0.74
N GLY A 159 4.72 5.45 -0.21
CA GLY A 159 3.38 5.83 -0.64
C GLY A 159 3.34 6.34 -2.09
N LEU A 160 4.29 7.18 -2.51
CA LEU A 160 4.38 7.67 -3.90
C LEU A 160 4.66 6.53 -4.88
N THR A 161 5.52 5.58 -4.51
CA THR A 161 5.80 4.37 -5.29
C THR A 161 4.54 3.52 -5.43
N MET A 162 3.77 3.36 -4.35
CA MET A 162 2.48 2.67 -4.36
C MET A 162 1.48 3.34 -5.32
N CYS A 163 1.37 4.66 -5.27
CA CYS A 163 0.55 5.43 -6.20
C CYS A 163 0.99 5.23 -7.67
N ALA A 164 2.30 5.27 -7.95
CA ALA A 164 2.83 5.06 -9.30
C ALA A 164 2.49 3.65 -9.84
N ILE A 165 2.61 2.62 -9.02
CA ILE A 165 2.25 1.24 -9.38
C ILE A 165 0.74 1.10 -9.58
N ALA A 166 -0.08 1.74 -8.72
CA ALA A 166 -1.53 1.74 -8.84
C ALA A 166 -1.98 2.38 -10.16
N ILE A 167 -1.44 3.56 -10.49
CA ILE A 167 -1.68 4.23 -11.77
C ILE A 167 -1.31 3.30 -12.93
N LYS A 168 -0.12 2.67 -12.89
CA LYS A 168 0.30 1.73 -13.94
C LYS A 168 -0.69 0.57 -14.10
N LYS A 169 -1.18 -0.01 -13.00
CA LYS A 169 -2.17 -1.10 -13.03
C LYS A 169 -3.52 -0.64 -13.58
N ILE A 170 -4.05 0.50 -13.12
CA ILE A 170 -5.35 1.02 -13.59
C ILE A 170 -5.35 1.32 -15.09
N ARG A 171 -4.23 1.81 -15.61
CA ARG A 171 -4.11 2.08 -17.06
C ARG A 171 -4.21 0.81 -17.91
N LEU A 172 -3.86 -0.33 -17.33
CA LEU A 172 -3.92 -1.66 -17.95
C LEU A 172 -5.26 -2.39 -17.73
N LEU A 173 -6.11 -1.92 -16.81
CA LEU A 173 -7.50 -2.37 -16.69
C LEU A 173 -8.34 -1.85 -17.86
#